data_AF-A0A519DVH2-F1
#
_entry.id   AF-A0A519DVH2-F1
#
_cell.length_a   1.000
_cell.length_b   1.000
_cell.length_c   1.000
_cell.angle_alpha   90.00
_cell.angle_beta   90.00
_cell.angle_gamma   90.00
#
_symmetry.space_group_name_H-M   'P 1'
#
loop_
_entity.id
_entity.type
_entity.pdbx_description
1 polymer ?
#
loop_
_entity_poly.entity_id
_entity_poly.type
_entity_poly.pdbx_seq_one_letter_code
_entity_poly.pdbx_strand_id
1 'polypeptide(L)'
;MTTNKPLYAVSLALALGLGSLVLPIAGEQAFAQQSCDVREYAEFVAYAQSLHPLAENLGRRMIQCGNRDYRESSFYWLSFYYAMTGKAEKNKGLASLMPRETDTSPKAQSQRSALLGETATLISKVDTATQGYVDDPWILMTLARSQTNLEQYPLAYANYTRVLKLKEDQDAAEIELLFAYIRAKDTESAENKLAALKRYNPSPYMRQSLERAEKLLRVEKPEHGGERHDFLSLAYVQERDNLG
;
A
#
# COMPACT_ATOMS: atom_id res chain seq x y z
N MET A 1 16.27 92.09 -23.36
CA MET A 1 15.20 92.94 -22.84
C MET A 1 13.99 92.04 -22.62
N THR A 2 13.88 91.47 -21.42
CA THR A 2 13.02 91.94 -20.30
C THR A 2 11.54 91.68 -20.61
N THR A 3 10.69 91.03 -19.81
CA THR A 3 10.64 90.49 -18.43
C THR A 3 9.15 90.08 -18.30
N ASN A 4 8.70 88.98 -17.71
CA ASN A 4 8.40 88.89 -16.27
C ASN A 4 7.65 87.56 -15.99
N LYS A 5 8.00 86.92 -14.88
CA LYS A 5 7.15 85.98 -14.10
C LYS A 5 6.37 86.77 -13.03
N PRO A 6 5.31 86.21 -12.43
CA PRO A 6 5.41 85.58 -11.08
C PRO A 6 4.59 84.26 -10.96
N LEU A 7 4.97 83.19 -10.25
CA LEU A 7 4.94 82.92 -8.78
C LEU A 7 3.56 83.26 -8.16
N TYR A 8 2.77 82.40 -7.50
CA TYR A 8 2.95 81.36 -6.46
C TYR A 8 1.78 80.34 -6.61
N ALA A 9 1.70 79.10 -6.07
CA ALA A 9 1.91 78.69 -4.69
C ALA A 9 2.03 77.15 -4.56
N VAL A 10 2.63 76.76 -3.43
CA VAL A 10 2.94 75.42 -2.92
C VAL A 10 1.69 74.65 -2.48
N SER A 11 1.65 73.34 -2.74
CA SER A 11 1.23 72.33 -1.75
C SER A 11 1.66 70.93 -2.16
N LEU A 12 2.23 70.26 -1.16
CA LEU A 12 2.86 68.95 -1.12
C LEU A 12 1.86 67.99 -0.46
N ALA A 13 1.52 66.85 -1.08
CA ALA A 13 1.04 65.66 -0.36
C ALA A 13 0.93 64.41 -1.26
N LEU A 14 1.70 63.39 -0.85
CA LEU A 14 1.55 61.94 -1.00
C LEU A 14 0.27 61.38 -1.65
N ALA A 15 0.44 60.47 -2.61
CA ALA A 15 -0.16 59.12 -2.56
C ALA A 15 0.59 58.16 -3.49
N LEU A 16 1.51 57.37 -2.90
CA LEU A 16 1.94 56.06 -3.38
C LEU A 16 0.68 55.21 -3.64
N GLY A 17 0.51 54.54 -4.77
CA GLY A 17 1.29 53.36 -5.12
C GLY A 17 0.61 52.11 -4.54
N LEU A 18 0.37 51.11 -5.38
CA LEU A 18 -0.15 49.75 -5.11
C LEU A 18 -1.63 49.52 -5.50
N GLY A 19 -1.84 49.33 -6.80
CA GLY A 19 -2.92 48.46 -7.26
C GLY A 19 -2.60 47.03 -6.84
N SER A 20 -3.31 46.52 -5.84
CA SER A 20 -3.26 45.13 -5.43
C SER A 20 -3.87 44.24 -6.52
N LEU A 21 -3.03 43.76 -7.43
CA LEU A 21 -3.32 42.57 -8.21
C LEU A 21 -3.39 41.39 -7.23
N VAL A 22 -4.61 40.98 -6.90
CA VAL A 22 -4.87 39.70 -6.23
C VAL A 22 -4.62 38.60 -7.26
N LEU A 23 -3.39 38.14 -7.36
CA LEU A 23 -3.07 36.87 -8.01
C LEU A 23 -3.67 35.75 -7.14
N PRO A 24 -4.46 34.82 -7.70
CA PRO A 24 -4.79 33.61 -6.99
C PRO A 24 -3.50 32.80 -6.87
N ILE A 25 -2.89 32.83 -5.68
CA ILE A 25 -1.87 31.85 -5.32
C ILE A 25 -2.59 30.51 -5.35
N ALA A 26 -2.35 29.75 -6.42
CA ALA A 26 -2.66 28.34 -6.47
C ALA A 26 -2.00 27.72 -5.25
N GLY A 27 -2.81 27.36 -4.26
CA GLY A 27 -2.35 26.63 -3.10
C GLY A 27 -1.89 25.26 -3.59
N GLU A 28 -0.60 25.13 -3.87
CA GLU A 28 0.10 23.87 -3.67
C GLU A 28 -0.15 23.51 -2.21
N GLN A 29 -1.17 22.68 -1.97
CA GLN A 29 -1.24 21.91 -0.75
C GLN A 29 -0.03 20.96 -0.79
N ALA A 30 1.13 21.46 -0.39
CA ALA A 30 2.23 20.63 0.02
C ALA A 30 1.69 19.80 1.19
N PHE A 31 1.21 18.60 0.89
CA PHE A 31 0.93 17.61 1.92
C PHE A 31 2.23 17.46 2.70
N ALA A 32 2.27 18.01 3.91
CA ALA A 32 3.39 17.83 4.81
C ALA A 32 3.57 16.32 4.95
N GLN A 33 4.61 15.78 4.32
CA GLN A 33 4.86 14.35 4.34
C GLN A 33 5.09 13.95 5.79
N GLN A 34 4.19 13.13 6.32
CA GLN A 34 4.33 12.63 7.68
C GLN A 34 5.61 11.78 7.73
N SER A 35 6.50 12.08 8.68
CA SER A 35 7.62 11.19 8.97
C SER A 35 7.06 9.94 9.63
N CYS A 36 7.44 8.77 9.10
CA CYS A 36 7.02 7.49 9.61
C CYS A 36 8.24 6.67 9.93
N ASP A 37 8.26 6.09 11.13
CA ASP A 37 9.35 5.27 11.60
C ASP A 37 9.15 3.79 11.20
N VAL A 38 10.27 3.07 11.07
CA VAL A 38 10.29 1.64 10.74
C VAL A 38 9.49 0.80 11.73
N ARG A 39 9.46 1.20 13.01
CA ARG A 39 8.71 0.50 14.05
C ARG A 39 7.20 0.57 13.81
N GLU A 40 6.69 1.76 13.48
CA GLU A 40 5.26 1.97 13.22
C GLU A 40 4.80 1.19 11.98
N TYR A 41 5.63 1.15 10.94
CA TYR A 41 5.38 0.33 9.76
C TYR A 41 5.37 -1.17 10.09
N ALA A 42 6.32 -1.66 10.89
CA ALA A 42 6.35 -3.06 11.32
C ALA A 42 5.13 -3.44 12.17
N GLU A 43 4.68 -2.56 13.07
CA GLU A 43 3.45 -2.72 13.85
C GLU A 43 2.21 -2.82 12.93
N PHE A 44 2.12 -1.95 11.92
CA PHE A 44 1.04 -2.01 10.93
C PHE A 44 1.01 -3.34 10.18
N VAL A 45 2.14 -3.80 9.66
CA VAL A 45 2.21 -5.08 8.94
C VAL A 45 1.79 -6.23 9.85
N ALA A 46 2.26 -6.23 11.11
CA ALA A 46 1.88 -7.23 12.09
C ALA A 46 0.36 -7.23 12.35
N TYR A 47 -0.25 -6.06 12.52
CA TYR A 47 -1.70 -5.93 12.71
C TYR A 47 -2.49 -6.36 11.48
N ALA A 48 -2.06 -6.02 10.28
CA ALA A 48 -2.72 -6.44 9.05
C ALA A 48 -2.68 -7.97 8.90
N GLN A 49 -1.52 -8.58 9.13
CA GLN A 49 -1.34 -10.04 9.07
C GLN A 49 -2.13 -10.80 10.14
N SER A 50 -2.39 -10.20 11.30
CA SER A 50 -3.22 -10.79 12.35
C SER A 50 -4.69 -10.34 12.31
N LEU A 51 -5.09 -9.60 11.27
CA LEU A 51 -6.42 -9.02 11.11
C LEU A 51 -6.89 -8.17 12.29
N HIS A 52 -5.95 -7.52 12.99
CA HIS A 52 -6.25 -6.68 14.14
C HIS A 52 -6.93 -5.37 13.72
N PRO A 53 -7.95 -4.87 14.43
CA PRO A 53 -8.69 -3.65 14.03
C PRO A 53 -7.83 -2.38 13.87
N LEU A 54 -6.71 -2.29 14.62
CA LEU A 54 -5.77 -1.17 14.50
C LEU A 54 -5.05 -1.09 13.14
N ALA A 55 -5.04 -2.18 12.36
CA ALA A 55 -4.42 -2.22 11.04
C ALA A 55 -4.98 -1.14 10.11
N GLU A 56 -6.29 -0.88 10.17
CA GLU A 56 -6.95 0.10 9.29
C GLU A 56 -6.44 1.52 9.54
N ASN A 57 -6.52 1.99 10.79
CA ASN A 57 -6.12 3.36 11.12
C ASN A 57 -4.62 3.56 10.91
N LEU A 58 -3.80 2.58 11.32
CA LEU A 58 -2.36 2.66 11.19
C LEU A 58 -1.94 2.62 9.71
N GLY A 59 -2.51 1.72 8.92
CA GLY A 59 -2.23 1.64 7.49
C GLY A 59 -2.63 2.90 6.73
N ARG A 60 -3.74 3.54 7.10
CA ARG A 60 -4.17 4.82 6.50
C ARG A 60 -3.20 5.96 6.81
N ARG A 61 -2.51 5.95 7.95
CA ARG A 61 -1.38 6.86 8.20
C ARG A 61 -0.17 6.45 7.36
N MET A 62 0.10 5.14 7.26
CA MET A 62 1.27 4.65 6.53
C MET A 62 1.26 4.99 5.03
N ILE A 63 0.08 5.05 4.40
CA ILE A 63 -0.04 5.49 2.99
C ILE A 63 0.24 6.99 2.79
N GLN A 64 0.24 7.80 3.86
CA GLN A 64 0.58 9.22 3.83
C GLN A 64 2.06 9.49 4.11
N CYS A 65 2.83 8.45 4.44
CA CYS A 65 4.26 8.57 4.72
C CYS A 65 5.04 9.04 3.50
N GLY A 66 6.07 9.85 3.72
CA GLY A 66 7.02 10.23 2.66
C GLY A 66 7.79 9.03 2.10
N ASN A 67 8.13 8.04 2.94
CA ASN A 67 8.82 6.82 2.53
C ASN A 67 7.96 6.01 1.54
N ARG A 68 8.50 5.85 0.34
CA ARG A 68 7.82 5.18 -0.78
C ARG A 68 7.56 3.70 -0.50
N ASP A 69 8.55 2.97 -0.01
CA ASP A 69 8.44 1.52 0.21
C ASP A 69 7.37 1.20 1.26
N TYR A 70 7.30 2.00 2.33
CA TYR A 70 6.25 1.87 3.35
C TYR A 70 4.87 2.15 2.76
N ARG A 71 4.73 3.28 2.06
CA ARG A 71 3.46 3.68 1.45
C ARG A 71 2.92 2.61 0.49
N GLU A 72 3.77 2.09 -0.38
CA GLU A 72 3.39 1.09 -1.38
C GLU A 72 3.02 -0.26 -0.77
N SER A 73 3.82 -0.75 0.17
CA SER A 73 3.49 -1.99 0.87
C SER A 73 2.25 -1.84 1.75
N SER A 74 2.00 -0.65 2.28
CA SER A 74 0.77 -0.35 3.04
C SER A 74 -0.49 -0.46 2.21
N PHE A 75 -0.47 -0.12 0.92
CA PHE A 75 -1.61 -0.38 0.05
C PHE A 75 -1.92 -1.88 -0.07
N TYR A 76 -0.89 -2.73 -0.18
CA TYR A 76 -1.07 -4.17 -0.24
C TYR A 76 -1.63 -4.72 1.07
N TRP A 77 -1.00 -4.43 2.22
CA TRP A 77 -1.41 -4.98 3.50
C TRP A 77 -2.77 -4.47 3.97
N LEU A 78 -3.14 -3.22 3.66
CA LEU A 78 -4.51 -2.73 3.87
C LEU A 78 -5.50 -3.48 2.98
N SER A 79 -5.14 -3.74 1.72
CA SER A 79 -6.03 -4.45 0.81
C SER A 79 -6.26 -5.90 1.24
N PHE A 80 -5.20 -6.56 1.71
CA PHE A 80 -5.28 -7.86 2.37
C PHE A 80 -6.23 -7.79 3.57
N TYR A 81 -6.01 -6.86 4.51
CA TYR A 81 -6.87 -6.70 5.69
C TYR A 81 -8.34 -6.49 5.31
N TYR A 82 -8.63 -5.63 4.34
CA TYR A 82 -9.99 -5.39 3.88
C TYR A 82 -10.65 -6.60 3.21
N ALA A 83 -9.91 -7.33 2.38
CA ALA A 83 -10.43 -8.55 1.78
C ALA A 83 -10.77 -9.60 2.85
N MET A 84 -9.86 -9.83 3.79
CA MET A 84 -10.02 -10.87 4.82
C MET A 84 -11.05 -10.52 5.90
N THR A 85 -11.34 -9.23 6.11
CA THR A 85 -12.34 -8.77 7.08
C THR A 85 -13.70 -8.45 6.46
N GLY A 86 -13.93 -8.84 5.20
CA GLY A 86 -15.22 -8.62 4.51
C GLY A 86 -15.52 -7.15 4.19
N LYS A 87 -14.49 -6.30 4.15
CA LYS A 87 -14.55 -4.85 3.85
C LYS A 87 -13.95 -4.53 2.47
N ALA A 88 -14.04 -5.47 1.53
CA ALA A 88 -13.38 -5.39 0.23
C ALA A 88 -13.78 -4.14 -0.58
N GLU A 89 -14.97 -3.59 -0.36
CA GLU A 89 -15.44 -2.33 -0.95
C GLU A 89 -14.52 -1.15 -0.62
N LYS A 90 -13.85 -1.15 0.53
CA LYS A 90 -12.90 -0.09 0.93
C LYS A 90 -11.66 -0.05 0.05
N ASN A 91 -11.34 -1.13 -0.68
CA ASN A 91 -10.22 -1.16 -1.62
C ASN A 91 -10.35 -0.11 -2.74
N LYS A 92 -11.59 0.20 -3.17
CA LYS A 92 -11.83 1.18 -4.24
C LYS A 92 -11.32 2.58 -3.90
N GLY A 93 -11.33 2.93 -2.61
CA GLY A 93 -10.88 4.24 -2.12
C GLY A 93 -9.38 4.34 -1.88
N LEU A 94 -8.59 3.27 -2.07
CA LEU A 94 -7.15 3.31 -1.84
C LEU A 94 -6.41 4.02 -2.98
N ALA A 95 -6.83 3.83 -4.23
CA ALA A 95 -6.20 4.45 -5.40
C ALA A 95 -6.20 5.98 -5.36
N SER A 96 -7.29 6.58 -4.85
CA SER A 96 -7.42 8.03 -4.75
C SER A 96 -6.49 8.67 -3.71
N LEU A 97 -5.87 7.88 -2.83
CA LEU A 97 -4.98 8.34 -1.78
C LEU A 97 -3.50 8.33 -2.21
N MET A 98 -3.19 7.95 -3.45
CA MET A 98 -1.84 8.04 -3.99
C MET A 98 -1.46 9.48 -4.37
N PRO A 99 -0.19 9.87 -4.19
CA PRO A 99 0.35 11.06 -4.84
C PRO A 99 0.20 10.95 -6.37
N ARG A 100 -0.42 11.96 -7.01
CA ARG A 100 -0.62 12.02 -8.48
C ARG A 100 0.66 12.34 -9.24
N GLU A 101 1.58 12.97 -8.56
CA GLU A 101 2.81 13.54 -9.06
C GLU A 101 3.95 12.74 -8.47
N THR A 102 4.63 11.92 -9.26
CA THR A 102 6.08 11.86 -9.34
C THR A 102 6.56 10.54 -9.95
N ASP A 103 7.54 10.72 -10.83
CA ASP A 103 8.54 9.78 -11.27
C ASP A 103 8.22 8.96 -12.53
N THR A 104 9.03 9.22 -13.57
CA THR A 104 9.03 8.52 -14.86
C THR A 104 9.67 7.13 -14.74
N SER A 105 10.20 6.75 -13.58
CA SER A 105 10.77 5.42 -13.37
C SER A 105 9.74 4.30 -13.64
N PRO A 106 10.17 3.17 -14.25
CA PRO A 106 9.33 2.00 -14.45
C PRO A 106 8.61 1.53 -13.19
N LYS A 107 9.28 1.62 -12.04
CA LYS A 107 8.72 1.29 -10.73
C LYS A 107 7.54 2.21 -10.40
N ALA A 108 7.73 3.53 -10.46
CA ALA A 108 6.68 4.48 -10.10
C ALA A 108 5.45 4.34 -11.00
N GLN A 109 5.68 4.16 -12.31
CA GLN A 109 4.61 3.88 -13.26
C GLN A 109 3.89 2.55 -12.96
N SER A 110 4.62 1.48 -12.63
CA SER A 110 4.04 0.18 -12.31
C SER A 110 3.13 0.23 -11.09
N GLN A 111 3.58 0.90 -10.02
CA GLN A 111 2.79 1.06 -8.81
C GLN A 111 1.50 1.86 -9.07
N ARG A 112 1.62 2.94 -9.84
CA ARG A 112 0.46 3.74 -10.23
C ARG A 112 -0.55 2.91 -11.00
N SER A 113 -0.12 2.17 -12.03
CA SER A 113 -1.03 1.31 -12.80
C SER A 113 -1.65 0.22 -11.93
N ALA A 114 -0.89 -0.41 -11.03
CA ALA A 114 -1.41 -1.43 -10.12
C ALA A 114 -2.53 -0.92 -9.21
N LEU A 115 -2.43 0.32 -8.73
CA LEU A 115 -3.42 0.91 -7.83
C LEU A 115 -4.61 1.52 -8.56
N LEU A 116 -4.43 2.02 -9.79
CA LEU A 116 -5.54 2.44 -10.66
C LEU A 116 -6.34 1.26 -11.24
N GLY A 117 -5.91 0.01 -10.99
CA GLY A 117 -6.51 -1.18 -11.58
C GLY A 117 -6.19 -1.35 -13.06
N GLU A 118 -5.19 -0.62 -13.57
CA GLU A 118 -4.68 -0.72 -14.95
C GLU A 118 -3.70 -1.90 -15.10
N THR A 119 -4.01 -3.04 -14.46
CA THR A 119 -3.13 -4.21 -14.41
C THR A 119 -2.81 -4.76 -15.80
N ALA A 120 -3.74 -4.63 -16.76
CA ALA A 120 -3.51 -5.02 -18.15
C ALA A 120 -2.32 -4.27 -18.80
N THR A 121 -2.17 -2.98 -18.51
CA THR A 121 -1.03 -2.17 -19.00
C THR A 121 0.27 -2.68 -18.39
N LEU A 122 0.27 -3.01 -17.10
CA LEU A 122 1.45 -3.53 -16.41
C LEU A 122 1.85 -4.92 -16.94
N ILE A 123 0.87 -5.81 -17.14
CA ILE A 123 1.06 -7.13 -17.76
C ILE A 123 1.73 -6.96 -19.12
N SER A 124 1.15 -6.12 -19.99
CA SER A 124 1.70 -5.85 -21.32
C SER A 124 3.16 -5.42 -21.27
N LYS A 125 3.51 -4.46 -20.40
CA LYS A 125 4.91 -3.98 -20.28
C LYS A 125 5.89 -5.07 -19.83
N VAL A 126 5.47 -5.96 -18.92
CA VAL A 126 6.27 -7.09 -18.44
C VAL A 126 6.41 -8.18 -19.53
N ASP A 127 5.32 -8.50 -20.23
CA ASP A 127 5.28 -9.56 -21.24
C ASP A 127 6.01 -9.18 -22.54
N THR A 128 5.93 -7.90 -22.96
CA THR A 128 6.63 -7.41 -24.16
C THR A 128 8.10 -7.09 -23.93
N ALA A 129 8.66 -7.56 -22.80
CA ALA A 129 10.04 -7.36 -22.43
C ALA A 129 10.50 -5.87 -22.42
N THR A 130 9.62 -4.94 -21.99
CA THR A 130 9.95 -3.51 -22.02
C THR A 130 11.15 -3.20 -21.11
N GLN A 131 12.13 -2.45 -21.63
CA GLN A 131 13.34 -2.11 -20.88
C GLN A 131 12.99 -1.47 -19.52
N GLY A 132 13.55 -2.02 -18.44
CA GLY A 132 13.31 -1.57 -17.06
C GLY A 132 12.06 -2.16 -16.39
N TYR A 133 11.28 -3.01 -17.08
CA TYR A 133 10.15 -3.76 -16.51
C TYR A 133 10.42 -5.25 -16.36
N VAL A 134 11.19 -5.83 -17.28
CA VAL A 134 11.46 -7.27 -17.33
C VAL A 134 12.33 -7.71 -16.17
N ASP A 135 11.93 -8.81 -15.53
CA ASP A 135 12.70 -9.47 -14.48
C ASP A 135 13.15 -8.54 -13.33
N ASP A 136 12.52 -7.36 -13.18
CA ASP A 136 12.71 -6.53 -12.00
C ASP A 136 11.83 -7.11 -10.87
N PRO A 137 12.42 -7.61 -9.77
CA PRO A 137 11.65 -8.30 -8.73
C PRO A 137 10.63 -7.40 -8.04
N TRP A 138 10.90 -6.10 -7.96
CA TRP A 138 9.97 -5.16 -7.36
C TRP A 138 8.74 -4.98 -8.25
N ILE A 139 8.93 -4.88 -9.58
CA ILE A 139 7.81 -4.73 -10.53
C ILE A 139 6.97 -5.99 -10.57
N LEU A 140 7.61 -7.16 -10.53
CA LEU A 140 6.93 -8.45 -10.45
C LEU A 140 6.13 -8.61 -9.14
N MET A 141 6.68 -8.17 -8.00
CA MET A 141 5.93 -8.11 -6.74
C MET A 141 4.70 -7.20 -6.87
N THR A 142 4.85 -6.00 -7.44
CA THR A 142 3.74 -5.06 -7.66
C THR A 142 2.66 -5.66 -8.57
N LEU A 143 3.06 -6.37 -9.63
CA LEU A 143 2.13 -7.09 -10.50
C LEU A 143 1.42 -8.22 -9.77
N ALA A 144 2.14 -9.05 -9.00
CA ALA A 144 1.57 -10.15 -8.23
C ALA A 144 0.55 -9.67 -7.19
N ARG A 145 0.83 -8.57 -6.49
CA ARG A 145 -0.09 -7.91 -5.56
C ARG A 145 -1.35 -7.41 -6.26
N SER A 146 -1.20 -6.77 -7.43
CA SER A 146 -2.33 -6.29 -8.23
C SER A 146 -3.23 -7.45 -8.68
N GLN A 147 -2.63 -8.54 -9.17
CA GLN A 147 -3.35 -9.76 -9.56
C GLN A 147 -4.04 -10.43 -8.37
N THR A 148 -3.40 -10.45 -7.19
CA THR A 148 -4.01 -10.91 -5.93
C THR A 148 -5.24 -10.07 -5.57
N ASN A 149 -5.17 -8.75 -5.75
CA ASN A 149 -6.29 -7.84 -5.50
C ASN A 149 -7.47 -8.04 -6.46
N LEU A 150 -7.18 -8.46 -7.69
CA LEU A 150 -8.16 -8.82 -8.72
C LEU A 150 -8.58 -10.30 -8.65
N GLU A 151 -8.16 -11.04 -7.62
CA GLU A 151 -8.46 -12.47 -7.43
C GLU A 151 -7.93 -13.37 -8.59
N GLN A 152 -6.96 -12.89 -9.34
CA GLN A 152 -6.26 -13.62 -10.40
C GLN A 152 -5.11 -14.45 -9.83
N TYR A 153 -5.43 -15.31 -8.86
CA TYR A 153 -4.43 -16.00 -8.03
C TYR A 153 -3.40 -16.83 -8.80
N PRO A 154 -3.76 -17.63 -9.84
CA PRO A 154 -2.76 -18.38 -10.60
C PRO A 154 -1.67 -17.50 -11.24
N LEU A 155 -2.06 -16.31 -11.72
CA LEU A 155 -1.12 -15.34 -12.29
C LEU A 155 -0.25 -14.70 -11.20
N ALA A 156 -0.84 -14.36 -10.05
CA ALA A 156 -0.11 -13.83 -8.91
C ALA A 156 0.95 -14.83 -8.41
N TYR A 157 0.59 -16.11 -8.26
CA TYR A 157 1.51 -17.16 -7.83
C TYR A 157 2.68 -17.33 -8.78
N ALA A 158 2.43 -17.27 -10.09
CA ALA A 158 3.48 -17.34 -11.10
C ALA A 158 4.48 -16.18 -10.95
N ASN A 159 4.00 -14.96 -10.71
CA ASN A 159 4.86 -13.79 -10.52
C ASN A 159 5.63 -13.82 -9.19
N TYR A 160 5.02 -14.21 -8.07
CA TYR A 160 5.75 -14.45 -6.82
C TYR A 160 6.84 -15.51 -6.99
N THR A 161 6.52 -16.62 -7.66
CA THR A 161 7.50 -17.69 -7.94
C THR A 161 8.63 -17.19 -8.83
N ARG A 162 8.34 -16.33 -9.82
CA ARG A 162 9.36 -15.70 -10.66
C ARG A 162 10.30 -14.81 -9.84
N VAL A 163 9.76 -14.02 -8.90
CA VAL A 163 10.56 -13.21 -7.97
C VAL A 163 11.51 -14.09 -7.16
N LEU A 164 11.01 -15.19 -6.59
CA LEU A 164 11.80 -16.12 -5.77
C LEU A 164 12.90 -16.81 -6.57
N LYS A 165 12.70 -17.06 -7.87
CA LYS A 165 13.75 -17.56 -8.77
C LYS A 165 14.83 -16.53 -9.10
N LEU A 166 14.46 -15.24 -9.15
CA LEU A 166 15.40 -14.15 -9.42
C LEU A 166 16.21 -13.75 -8.18
N LYS A 167 15.61 -13.91 -7.00
CA LYS A 167 16.22 -13.61 -5.70
C LYS A 167 15.75 -14.63 -4.67
N GLU A 168 16.59 -15.62 -4.40
CA GLU A 168 16.27 -16.75 -3.51
C GLU A 168 15.99 -16.31 -2.06
N ASP A 169 16.62 -15.24 -1.57
CA ASP A 169 16.43 -14.69 -0.22
C ASP A 169 15.47 -13.48 -0.21
N GLN A 170 14.21 -13.69 -0.56
CA GLN A 170 13.16 -12.66 -0.50
C GLN A 170 12.04 -13.07 0.47
N ASP A 171 12.28 -12.91 1.77
CA ASP A 171 11.31 -13.14 2.84
C ASP A 171 9.94 -12.51 2.54
N ALA A 172 9.92 -11.30 1.98
CA ALA A 172 8.69 -10.61 1.62
C ALA A 172 7.87 -11.35 0.55
N ALA A 173 8.52 -11.88 -0.50
CA ALA A 173 7.85 -12.64 -1.55
C ALA A 173 7.32 -13.98 -1.03
N GLU A 174 8.09 -14.65 -0.17
CA GLU A 174 7.67 -15.89 0.50
C GLU A 174 6.42 -15.69 1.36
N ILE A 175 6.43 -14.64 2.18
CA ILE A 175 5.32 -14.29 3.07
C ILE A 175 4.10 -13.86 2.27
N GLU A 176 4.25 -12.96 1.29
CA GLU A 176 3.10 -12.49 0.51
C GLU A 176 2.47 -13.60 -0.33
N LEU A 177 3.26 -14.55 -0.85
CA LEU A 177 2.74 -15.75 -1.51
C LEU A 177 1.93 -16.62 -0.54
N LEU A 178 2.43 -16.85 0.68
CA LEU A 178 1.68 -17.58 1.71
C LEU A 178 0.34 -16.91 2.01
N PHE A 179 0.33 -15.59 2.23
CA PHE A 179 -0.91 -14.85 2.49
C PHE A 179 -1.83 -14.76 1.26
N ALA A 180 -1.30 -14.87 0.05
CA ALA A 180 -2.11 -15.00 -1.17
C ALA A 180 -2.81 -16.37 -1.27
N TYR A 181 -2.18 -17.47 -0.83
CA TYR A 181 -2.86 -18.76 -0.69
C TYR A 181 -3.99 -18.70 0.34
N ILE A 182 -3.72 -18.10 1.50
CA ILE A 182 -4.73 -17.88 2.55
C ILE A 182 -5.91 -17.07 1.99
N ARG A 183 -5.63 -15.95 1.30
CA ARG A 183 -6.68 -15.10 0.71
C ARG A 183 -7.51 -15.84 -0.34
N ALA A 184 -6.89 -16.74 -1.11
CA ALA A 184 -7.58 -17.56 -2.11
C ALA A 184 -8.40 -18.73 -1.52
N LYS A 185 -8.34 -18.92 -0.19
CA LYS A 185 -8.87 -20.11 0.50
C LYS A 185 -8.26 -21.42 -0.02
N ASP A 186 -7.02 -21.37 -0.52
CA ASP A 186 -6.23 -22.54 -0.91
C ASP A 186 -5.46 -23.06 0.31
N THR A 187 -6.20 -23.70 1.22
CA THR A 187 -5.69 -24.15 2.53
C THR A 187 -4.55 -25.16 2.36
N GLU A 188 -4.62 -26.08 1.38
CA GLU A 188 -3.58 -27.08 1.14
C GLU A 188 -2.26 -26.43 0.75
N SER A 189 -2.27 -25.52 -0.25
CA SER A 189 -1.05 -24.80 -0.65
C SER A 189 -0.51 -23.92 0.47
N ALA A 190 -1.39 -23.26 1.24
CA ALA A 190 -0.99 -22.44 2.38
C ALA A 190 -0.30 -23.26 3.48
N GLU A 191 -0.86 -24.42 3.84
CA GLU A 191 -0.28 -25.31 4.85
C GLU A 191 1.06 -25.90 4.40
N ASN A 192 1.14 -26.35 3.14
CA ASN A 192 2.38 -26.86 2.57
C ASN A 192 3.48 -25.78 2.57
N LYS A 193 3.13 -24.55 2.19
CA LYS A 193 4.06 -23.41 2.17
C LYS A 193 4.50 -23.02 3.59
N LEU A 194 3.57 -22.93 4.54
CA LEU A 194 3.85 -22.67 5.95
C LEU A 194 4.80 -23.73 6.54
N ALA A 195 4.51 -25.01 6.30
CA ALA A 195 5.35 -26.11 6.76
C ALA A 195 6.76 -26.07 6.16
N ALA A 196 6.88 -25.74 4.86
CA ALA A 196 8.17 -25.58 4.20
C ALA A 196 8.98 -24.43 4.82
N LEU A 197 8.38 -23.26 5.00
CA LEU A 197 9.07 -22.09 5.56
C LEU A 197 9.50 -22.28 7.02
N LYS A 198 8.72 -23.03 7.82
CA LYS A 198 9.08 -23.37 9.21
C LYS A 198 10.26 -24.34 9.35
N ARG A 199 10.63 -25.08 8.29
CA ARG A 199 11.76 -26.03 8.33
C ARG A 199 13.12 -25.35 8.24
N TYR A 200 13.19 -24.14 7.71
CA TYR A 200 14.41 -23.35 7.65
C TYR A 200 14.64 -22.61 8.98
N ASN A 201 15.74 -21.87 9.11
CA ASN A 201 15.96 -20.98 10.25
C ASN A 201 15.43 -19.57 9.89
N PRO A 202 14.10 -19.31 10.00
CA PRO A 202 13.52 -18.06 9.53
C PRO A 202 14.08 -16.89 10.31
N SER A 203 14.24 -15.76 9.61
CA SER A 203 14.48 -14.46 10.22
C SER A 203 13.40 -14.17 11.28
N PRO A 204 13.69 -13.30 12.28
CA PRO A 204 12.70 -12.94 13.28
C PRO A 204 11.39 -12.41 12.67
N TYR A 205 11.48 -11.61 11.59
CA TYR A 205 10.32 -11.10 10.87
C TYR A 205 9.51 -12.22 10.21
N MET A 206 10.18 -13.15 9.52
CA MET A 206 9.50 -14.28 8.90
C MET A 206 8.82 -15.15 9.96
N ARG A 207 9.50 -15.48 11.05
CA ARG A 207 8.94 -16.31 12.13
C ARG A 207 7.61 -15.77 12.65
N GLN A 208 7.57 -14.47 12.97
CA GLN A 208 6.34 -13.82 13.43
C GLN A 208 5.23 -13.85 12.37
N SER A 209 5.58 -13.72 11.09
CA SER A 209 4.62 -13.79 9.99
C SER A 209 4.05 -15.21 9.83
N LEU A 210 4.88 -16.24 9.98
CA LEU A 210 4.46 -17.65 9.96
C LEU A 210 3.53 -17.98 11.14
N GLU A 211 3.81 -17.46 12.34
CA GLU A 211 2.93 -17.61 13.50
C GLU A 211 1.54 -16.97 13.28
N ARG A 212 1.49 -15.81 12.62
CA ARG A 212 0.22 -15.16 12.25
C ARG A 212 -0.54 -15.95 11.18
N ALA A 213 0.15 -16.41 10.15
CA ALA A 213 -0.45 -17.28 9.12
C ALA A 213 -1.00 -18.57 9.72
N GLU A 214 -0.28 -19.20 10.65
CA GLU A 214 -0.73 -20.40 11.37
C GLU A 214 -2.01 -20.14 12.15
N LYS A 215 -2.15 -18.99 12.83
CA LYS A 215 -3.38 -18.62 13.52
C LYS A 215 -4.55 -18.46 12.55
N LEU A 216 -4.35 -17.83 11.38
CA LEU A 216 -5.40 -17.68 10.37
C LEU A 216 -5.87 -19.03 9.82
N LEU A 217 -4.94 -19.95 9.53
CA LEU A 217 -5.27 -21.28 8.99
C LEU A 217 -5.97 -22.19 10.00
N ARG A 218 -5.70 -22.02 11.31
CA ARG A 218 -6.39 -22.80 12.36
C ARG A 218 -7.86 -22.42 12.51
N VAL A 219 -8.21 -21.16 12.30
CA VAL A 219 -9.62 -20.69 12.38
C VAL A 219 -10.48 -21.31 11.27
N GLU A 220 -9.89 -21.72 10.14
CA GLU A 220 -10.61 -22.40 9.05
C GLU A 220 -10.98 -23.87 9.36
N LYS A 221 -10.37 -24.50 10.36
CA LYS A 221 -10.67 -25.90 10.74
C LYS A 221 -11.71 -25.92 11.86
N PRO A 222 -12.98 -26.28 11.61
CA PRO A 222 -13.94 -26.48 12.69
C PRO A 222 -13.50 -27.71 13.49
N GLU A 223 -13.12 -27.52 14.76
CA GLU A 223 -12.65 -28.65 15.57
C GLU A 223 -13.73 -29.71 15.78
N HIS A 224 -15.03 -29.39 15.73
CA HIS A 224 -16.10 -30.37 15.97
C HIS A 224 -17.33 -30.10 15.09
N GLY A 225 -17.40 -30.66 13.88
CA GLY A 225 -18.65 -30.92 13.12
C GLY A 225 -19.68 -29.78 12.94
N GLY A 226 -19.34 -28.56 13.37
CA GLY A 226 -20.15 -27.36 13.34
C GLY A 226 -19.84 -26.58 12.07
N GLU A 227 -20.82 -25.81 11.65
CA GLU A 227 -20.83 -25.04 10.41
C GLU A 227 -19.49 -24.34 10.14
N ARG A 228 -19.07 -24.33 8.87
CA ARG A 228 -17.94 -23.54 8.39
C ARG A 228 -18.17 -22.09 8.82
N HIS A 229 -17.48 -21.67 9.88
CA HIS A 229 -17.38 -20.27 10.19
C HIS A 229 -16.52 -19.66 9.10
N ASP A 230 -17.16 -19.04 8.11
CA ASP A 230 -16.53 -18.14 7.18
C ASP A 230 -15.68 -17.13 7.97
N PHE A 231 -14.58 -16.63 7.40
CA PHE A 231 -13.72 -15.60 7.99
C PHE A 231 -14.48 -14.42 8.63
N LEU A 232 -15.75 -14.24 8.27
CA LEU A 232 -16.76 -13.37 8.87
C LEU A 232 -16.94 -13.53 10.40
N SER A 233 -16.51 -14.63 11.04
CA SER A 233 -16.58 -14.76 12.50
C SER A 233 -15.38 -14.18 13.25
N LEU A 234 -14.30 -13.74 12.59
CA LEU A 234 -13.16 -13.13 13.28
C LEU A 234 -13.51 -11.78 13.92
N ALA A 235 -14.45 -11.02 13.34
CA ALA A 235 -15.04 -9.87 14.02
C ALA A 235 -15.81 -10.28 15.29
N TYR A 236 -16.47 -11.44 15.26
CA TYR A 236 -17.26 -11.98 16.37
C TYR A 236 -16.39 -12.57 17.50
N VAL A 237 -15.27 -13.23 17.17
CA VAL A 237 -14.35 -13.81 18.16
C VAL A 237 -13.46 -12.74 18.80
N GLN A 238 -13.00 -11.73 18.05
CA GLN A 238 -12.22 -10.63 18.64
C GLN A 238 -13.04 -9.64 19.47
N GLU A 239 -14.33 -9.44 19.20
CA GLU A 239 -15.19 -8.66 20.11
C GLU A 239 -15.43 -9.38 21.44
N ARG A 240 -15.49 -10.72 21.43
CA ARG A 240 -15.72 -11.52 22.64
C ARG A 240 -14.51 -11.53 23.59
N ASP A 241 -13.29 -11.58 23.03
CA ASP A 241 -12.07 -11.66 23.84
C ASP A 241 -11.53 -10.29 24.30
N ASN A 242 -12.00 -9.17 23.73
CA ASN A 242 -11.63 -7.81 24.13
C ASN A 242 -12.64 -7.14 25.10
N LEU A 243 -13.72 -7.83 25.47
CA LEU A 243 -14.70 -7.38 26.47
C LEU A 243 -14.54 -8.10 27.83
N GLY A 244 -13.40 -8.76 28.05
CA GLY A 244 -12.98 -9.32 29.34
C GLY A 244 -12.17 -8.33 30.17
#